data_AF-A0A7Y6ZVE9-F1
#
_entry.id   AF-A0A7Y6ZVE9-F1
#
_cell.length_a   1.000
_cell.length_b   1.000
_cell.length_c   1.000
_cell.angle_alpha   90.00
_cell.angle_beta   90.00
_cell.angle_gamma   90.00
#
_symmetry.space_group_name_H-M   'P 1'
#
loop_
_entity.id
_entity.type
_entity.pdbx_description
1 polymer ?
#
loop_
_entity_poly.entity_id
_entity_poly.type
_entity_poly.pdbx_seq_one_letter_code
_entity_poly.pdbx_strand_id
1 'polypeptide(L)'
;MKLFSKHQPIADENDAGLVMRSLGGDRDAFCVIVNRYQNLLCSIAYSSVGDFKYSEDIAQEAFVEAWRKLDTLSDPKKLKAWLCGIVRFKVSRYRRKTAKQSETESVELSDIDTTPITETVLDDEAIATQQQTLLWKVLDQMEPTYREPLVLFYREEQSVQRVAEQLELSEDTVKQRLSRGRKMLKAAMSRFVEDALENSKPGVAFTTGVLAVISSIAPPAKAAAWGAGAAKAGSFFKLASVFTVLAIASGFISTFFGLRTGLDQSRTDNERKLVIKIVIAFIGTALMFTCAMLLLKQLAMTYSGHAALFTAVSQAMLFIFIFSYFFLVHKMLESSKVLRARERLFYPDAFLHDADQPGAKQREYKSKLTLFGVPLCHFQFDTPEQDENHAYGWIAGGTYARGLIFAWGCVAVAPISVGIISVGVITVGAVGFGLLSLGTVAIGVIAFGASAIGFKAYSSLSSLGWESALSGGFAIAKDAAVGQIAYAEHVNTDIAGNIAQLNFFTQYYHWLLALIAVLVIVPAAWHSRAVRKRMKRSR
;
A
#
# COMPACT_ATOMS: atom_id res chain seq x y z
N MET A 1 -63.14 8.33 -61.59
CA MET A 1 -63.50 9.36 -60.59
C MET A 1 -63.23 8.79 -59.22
N LYS A 2 -62.44 9.52 -58.39
CA LYS A 2 -62.02 9.21 -57.01
C LYS A 2 -61.02 8.05 -56.89
N LEU A 3 -59.92 8.11 -56.14
CA LEU A 3 -59.26 9.12 -55.31
C LEU A 3 -57.82 8.57 -55.19
N PHE A 4 -56.85 9.10 -55.93
CA PHE A 4 -55.44 8.84 -55.61
C PHE A 4 -55.12 9.63 -54.35
N SER A 5 -55.51 9.07 -53.20
CA SER A 5 -55.01 9.47 -51.90
C SER A 5 -53.50 9.34 -51.98
N LYS A 6 -52.82 10.48 -52.01
CA LYS A 6 -51.39 10.61 -51.83
C LYS A 6 -51.11 9.95 -50.48
N HIS A 7 -50.67 8.69 -50.48
CA HIS A 7 -50.23 8.01 -49.27
C HIS A 7 -49.07 8.84 -48.74
N GLN A 8 -49.35 9.75 -47.81
CA GLN A 8 -48.32 10.32 -46.98
C GLN A 8 -47.64 9.13 -46.30
N PRO A 9 -46.30 9.02 -46.36
CA PRO A 9 -45.62 7.98 -45.63
C PRO A 9 -46.00 8.13 -44.16
N ILE A 10 -46.63 7.09 -43.59
CA ILE A 10 -47.12 7.06 -42.19
C ILE A 10 -46.00 7.46 -41.21
N ALA A 11 -44.74 7.28 -41.61
CA ALA A 11 -43.54 7.64 -40.86
C ALA A 11 -43.45 9.12 -40.43
N ASP A 12 -43.95 10.06 -41.24
CA ASP A 12 -43.82 11.52 -40.99
C ASP A 12 -45.06 12.15 -40.31
N GLU A 13 -46.04 11.34 -39.91
CA GLU A 13 -47.26 11.83 -39.26
C GLU A 13 -46.99 12.25 -37.79
N ASN A 14 -47.67 13.30 -37.33
CA ASN A 14 -47.52 13.77 -35.95
C ASN A 14 -48.17 12.78 -34.96
N ASP A 15 -47.77 12.86 -33.68
CA ASP A 15 -48.22 11.90 -32.66
C ASP A 15 -49.75 11.84 -32.53
N ALA A 16 -50.42 13.00 -32.64
CA ALA A 16 -51.87 13.07 -32.57
C ALA A 16 -52.56 12.31 -33.72
N GLY A 17 -52.06 12.42 -34.95
CA GLY A 17 -52.59 11.70 -36.11
C GLY A 17 -52.39 10.19 -35.99
N LEU A 18 -51.20 9.77 -35.56
CA LEU A 18 -50.91 8.35 -35.29
C LEU A 18 -51.84 7.77 -34.22
N VAL A 19 -52.08 8.51 -33.12
CA VAL A 19 -53.03 8.08 -32.06
C VAL A 19 -54.45 7.91 -32.61
N MET A 20 -54.96 8.87 -33.38
CA MET A 20 -56.32 8.80 -33.93
C MET A 20 -56.49 7.60 -34.87
N ARG A 21 -55.48 7.31 -35.69
CA ARG A 21 -55.49 6.13 -36.58
C ARG A 21 -55.42 4.82 -35.80
N SER A 22 -54.56 4.76 -34.79
CA SER A 22 -54.46 3.59 -33.90
C SER A 22 -55.76 3.33 -33.13
N LEU A 23 -56.47 4.36 -32.68
CA LEU A 23 -57.82 4.22 -32.09
C LEU A 23 -58.84 3.67 -33.10
N GLY A 24 -58.66 3.96 -34.39
CA GLY A 24 -59.42 3.36 -35.49
C GLY A 24 -59.03 1.93 -35.83
N GLY A 25 -58.09 1.31 -35.09
CA GLY A 25 -57.64 -0.07 -35.28
C GLY A 25 -56.45 -0.24 -36.24
N ASP A 26 -55.85 0.86 -36.72
CA ASP A 26 -54.68 0.84 -37.60
C ASP A 26 -53.42 0.43 -36.81
N ARG A 27 -53.00 -0.83 -37.01
CA ARG A 27 -51.81 -1.40 -36.37
C ARG A 27 -50.52 -0.82 -36.92
N ASP A 28 -50.50 -0.40 -38.18
CA ASP A 28 -49.31 0.16 -38.82
C ASP A 28 -49.00 1.55 -38.25
N ALA A 29 -50.04 2.35 -37.98
CA ALA A 29 -49.90 3.62 -37.27
C ALA A 29 -49.29 3.43 -35.87
N PHE A 30 -49.68 2.37 -35.15
CA PHE A 30 -49.09 2.08 -33.84
C PHE A 30 -47.67 1.55 -33.94
N CYS A 31 -47.34 0.79 -34.98
CA CYS A 31 -45.97 0.35 -35.25
C CYS A 31 -45.02 1.56 -35.40
N VAL A 32 -45.47 2.64 -36.05
CA VAL A 32 -44.70 3.90 -36.13
C VAL A 32 -44.51 4.54 -34.75
N ILE A 33 -45.53 4.52 -33.87
CA ILE A 33 -45.40 4.97 -32.48
C ILE A 33 -44.36 4.15 -31.73
N VAL A 34 -44.39 2.81 -31.85
CA VAL A 34 -43.42 1.92 -31.22
C VAL A 34 -42.00 2.26 -31.69
N ASN A 35 -41.79 2.33 -33.01
CA ASN A 35 -40.48 2.65 -33.58
C ASN A 35 -39.96 4.02 -33.11
N ARG A 36 -40.85 5.01 -32.99
CA ARG A 36 -40.51 6.37 -32.54
C ARG A 36 -40.08 6.43 -31.08
N TYR A 37 -40.65 5.61 -30.19
CA TYR A 37 -40.44 5.71 -28.74
C TYR A 37 -39.76 4.52 -28.09
N GLN A 38 -39.44 3.44 -28.83
CA GLN A 38 -38.78 2.26 -28.27
C GLN A 38 -37.47 2.59 -27.55
N ASN A 39 -36.61 3.40 -28.16
CA ASN A 39 -35.33 3.79 -27.54
C ASN A 39 -35.54 4.56 -26.24
N LEU A 40 -36.53 5.46 -26.21
CA LEU A 40 -36.86 6.25 -25.03
C LEU A 40 -37.38 5.37 -23.89
N LEU A 41 -38.38 4.52 -24.17
CA LEU A 41 -38.99 3.65 -23.15
C LEU A 41 -38.01 2.60 -22.64
N CYS A 42 -37.25 1.95 -23.54
CA CYS A 42 -36.20 1.02 -23.16
C CYS A 42 -35.11 1.72 -22.34
N SER A 43 -34.71 2.96 -22.68
CA SER A 43 -33.71 3.70 -21.90
C SER A 43 -34.22 4.10 -20.52
N ILE A 44 -35.48 4.51 -20.39
CA ILE A 44 -36.10 4.81 -19.08
C ILE A 44 -36.16 3.54 -18.24
N ALA A 45 -36.64 2.42 -18.80
CA ALA A 45 -36.70 1.14 -18.10
C ALA A 45 -35.29 0.66 -17.69
N TYR A 46 -34.34 0.72 -18.62
CA TYR A 46 -32.95 0.33 -18.38
C TYR A 46 -32.30 1.20 -17.31
N SER A 47 -32.51 2.52 -17.33
CA SER A 47 -32.01 3.45 -16.29
C SER A 47 -32.45 3.09 -14.87
N SER A 48 -33.52 2.32 -14.73
CA SER A 48 -34.11 1.96 -13.44
C SER A 48 -33.91 0.50 -13.03
N VAL A 49 -33.71 -0.42 -13.98
CA VAL A 49 -33.66 -1.88 -13.73
C VAL A 49 -32.27 -2.46 -13.98
N GLY A 50 -31.51 -1.85 -14.90
CA GLY A 50 -30.12 -2.21 -15.18
C GLY A 50 -29.85 -3.48 -15.98
N ASP A 51 -30.89 -4.23 -16.28
CA ASP A 51 -30.82 -5.40 -17.14
C ASP A 51 -31.47 -5.08 -18.49
N PHE A 52 -30.75 -5.40 -19.57
CA PHE A 52 -31.21 -5.15 -20.93
C PHE A 52 -32.48 -5.93 -21.26
N LYS A 53 -32.51 -7.24 -20.95
CA LYS A 53 -33.63 -8.12 -21.26
C LYS A 53 -34.87 -7.70 -20.48
N TYR A 54 -34.74 -7.45 -19.18
CA TYR A 54 -35.88 -6.96 -18.39
C TYR A 54 -36.32 -5.56 -18.82
N SER A 55 -35.41 -4.70 -19.29
CA SER A 55 -35.79 -3.38 -19.80
C SER A 55 -36.62 -3.47 -21.09
N GLU A 56 -36.28 -4.39 -21.98
CA GLU A 56 -37.05 -4.66 -23.19
C GLU A 56 -38.41 -5.28 -22.88
N ASP A 57 -38.46 -6.26 -21.98
CA ASP A 57 -39.72 -6.89 -21.55
C ASP A 57 -40.66 -5.85 -20.93
N ILE A 58 -40.15 -4.96 -20.06
CA ILE A 58 -40.95 -3.88 -19.44
C ILE A 58 -41.43 -2.88 -20.49
N ALA A 59 -40.59 -2.52 -21.46
CA ALA A 59 -40.97 -1.61 -22.54
C ALA A 59 -42.03 -2.25 -23.45
N GLN A 60 -41.87 -3.53 -23.79
CA GLN A 60 -42.84 -4.30 -24.56
C GLN A 60 -44.19 -4.37 -23.83
N GLU A 61 -44.18 -4.71 -22.54
CA GLU A 61 -45.38 -4.68 -21.72
C GLU A 61 -46.03 -3.30 -21.66
N ALA A 62 -45.22 -2.23 -21.61
CA ALA A 62 -45.72 -0.86 -21.61
C ALA A 62 -46.39 -0.51 -22.94
N PHE A 63 -45.84 -0.92 -24.08
CA PHE A 63 -46.49 -0.73 -25.39
C PHE A 63 -47.76 -1.56 -25.55
N VAL A 64 -47.79 -2.80 -25.05
CA VAL A 64 -49.01 -3.62 -25.06
C VAL A 64 -50.10 -3.00 -24.19
N GLU A 65 -49.73 -2.50 -23.00
CA GLU A 65 -50.65 -1.77 -22.12
C GLU A 65 -51.13 -0.46 -22.78
N ALA A 66 -50.23 0.25 -23.45
CA ALA A 66 -50.55 1.47 -24.18
C ALA A 66 -51.53 1.21 -25.32
N TRP A 67 -51.36 0.13 -26.09
CA TRP A 67 -52.32 -0.26 -27.13
C TRP A 67 -53.70 -0.56 -26.54
N ARG A 68 -53.76 -1.28 -25.41
CA ARG A 68 -55.02 -1.63 -24.74
C ARG A 68 -55.76 -0.44 -24.13
N LYS A 69 -55.03 0.59 -23.72
CA LYS A 69 -55.55 1.76 -23.00
C LYS A 69 -55.44 3.05 -23.78
N LEU A 70 -55.19 2.99 -25.09
CA LEU A 70 -54.95 4.18 -25.90
C LEU A 70 -56.14 5.14 -25.87
N ASP A 71 -57.35 4.60 -25.71
CA ASP A 71 -58.62 5.30 -25.52
C ASP A 71 -58.66 6.18 -24.26
N THR A 72 -57.84 5.87 -23.25
CA THR A 72 -57.74 6.66 -22.01
C THR A 72 -56.87 7.91 -22.15
N LEU A 73 -56.14 8.06 -23.26
CA LEU A 73 -55.31 9.24 -23.52
C LEU A 73 -56.20 10.44 -23.87
N SER A 74 -56.40 11.34 -22.90
CA SER A 74 -57.30 12.49 -23.06
C SER A 74 -56.81 13.55 -24.06
N ASP A 75 -55.50 13.67 -24.25
CA ASP A 75 -54.89 14.59 -25.20
C ASP A 75 -53.87 13.82 -26.07
N PRO A 76 -54.19 13.56 -27.35
CA PRO A 76 -53.30 12.87 -28.28
C PRO A 76 -51.91 13.52 -28.42
N LYS A 77 -51.78 14.82 -28.14
CA LYS A 77 -50.50 15.53 -28.19
C LYS A 77 -49.57 15.17 -27.03
N LYS A 78 -50.08 14.56 -25.96
CA LYS A 78 -49.32 14.15 -24.77
C LYS A 78 -48.93 12.67 -24.77
N LEU A 79 -49.03 12.01 -25.93
CA LEU A 79 -48.69 10.59 -26.10
C LEU A 79 -47.37 10.22 -25.43
N LYS A 80 -46.32 10.99 -25.68
CA LYS A 80 -44.99 10.75 -25.13
C LYS A 80 -44.96 10.77 -23.60
N ALA A 81 -45.47 11.83 -22.98
CA ALA A 81 -45.52 11.94 -21.51
C ALA A 81 -46.37 10.82 -20.88
N TRP A 82 -47.46 10.43 -21.55
CA TRP A 82 -48.32 9.33 -21.13
C TRP A 82 -47.62 7.98 -21.20
N LEU A 83 -46.92 7.67 -22.31
CA LEU A 83 -46.09 6.47 -22.47
C LEU A 83 -44.98 6.41 -21.40
N CYS A 84 -44.29 7.52 -21.15
CA CYS A 84 -43.30 7.64 -20.07
C CYS A 84 -43.92 7.36 -18.68
N GLY A 85 -45.19 7.74 -18.46
CA GLY A 85 -45.94 7.43 -17.24
C GLY A 85 -46.20 5.94 -17.07
N ILE A 86 -46.63 5.26 -18.14
CA ILE A 86 -46.90 3.82 -18.15
C ILE A 86 -45.63 3.03 -17.83
N VAL A 87 -44.52 3.32 -18.52
CA VAL A 87 -43.25 2.61 -18.29
C VAL A 87 -42.72 2.85 -16.87
N ARG A 88 -42.79 4.09 -16.34
CA ARG A 88 -42.39 4.39 -14.96
C ARG A 88 -43.23 3.65 -13.92
N PHE A 89 -44.54 3.51 -14.17
CA PHE A 89 -45.42 2.71 -13.31
C PHE A 89 -45.04 1.23 -13.32
N LYS A 90 -44.80 0.65 -14.51
CA LYS A 90 -44.34 -0.74 -14.67
C LYS A 90 -43.01 -0.99 -13.97
N VAL A 91 -42.03 -0.11 -14.18
CA VAL A 91 -40.73 -0.13 -13.49
C VAL A 91 -40.89 -0.09 -11.96
N SER A 92 -41.72 0.83 -11.44
CA SER A 92 -41.99 0.93 -10.00
C SER A 92 -42.58 -0.37 -9.44
N ARG A 93 -43.53 -0.98 -10.17
CA ARG A 93 -44.11 -2.28 -9.80
C ARG A 93 -43.08 -3.41 -9.81
N TYR A 94 -42.23 -3.46 -10.84
CA TYR A 94 -41.14 -4.43 -10.94
C TYR A 94 -40.19 -4.33 -9.74
N ARG A 95 -39.68 -3.12 -9.46
CA ARG A 95 -38.76 -2.89 -8.32
C ARG A 95 -39.37 -3.28 -6.97
N ARG A 96 -40.66 -3.00 -6.74
CA ARG A 96 -41.35 -3.41 -5.51
C ARG A 96 -41.49 -4.93 -5.38
N LYS A 97 -41.69 -5.64 -6.48
CA LYS A 97 -41.79 -7.11 -6.49
C LYS A 97 -40.43 -7.74 -6.18
N THR A 98 -39.37 -7.27 -6.84
CA THR A 98 -38.00 -7.79 -6.65
C THR A 98 -37.48 -7.51 -5.23
N ALA A 99 -37.75 -6.32 -4.68
CA ALA A 99 -37.36 -5.99 -3.30
C ALA A 99 -37.99 -6.96 -2.27
N LYS A 100 -39.25 -7.37 -2.49
CA LYS A 100 -39.98 -8.28 -1.59
C LYS A 100 -39.52 -9.74 -1.70
N GLN A 101 -39.04 -10.16 -2.88
CA GLN A 101 -38.49 -11.50 -3.11
C GLN A 101 -37.09 -11.64 -2.49
N SER A 102 -36.26 -10.59 -2.55
CA SER A 102 -34.91 -10.59 -1.98
C SER A 102 -34.88 -10.70 -0.45
N GLU A 103 -35.94 -10.29 0.26
CA GLU A 103 -36.05 -10.50 1.72
C GLU A 103 -36.35 -11.97 2.08
N THR A 104 -37.02 -12.73 1.20
CA THR A 104 -37.43 -14.12 1.47
C THR A 104 -36.31 -15.13 1.18
N GLU A 105 -35.44 -14.85 0.20
CA GLU A 105 -34.30 -15.72 -0.16
C GLU A 105 -33.08 -15.55 0.77
N SER A 106 -33.11 -14.58 1.70
CA SER A 106 -32.01 -14.31 2.63
C SER A 106 -31.87 -15.31 3.80
N VAL A 107 -32.76 -16.32 3.88
CA VAL A 107 -32.82 -17.29 4.99
C VAL A 107 -32.31 -18.70 4.60
N GLU A 108 -32.06 -19.01 3.33
CA GLU A 108 -31.69 -20.38 2.89
C GLU A 108 -30.30 -20.53 2.23
N LEU A 109 -29.45 -19.50 2.18
CA LEU A 109 -28.14 -19.54 1.50
C LEU A 109 -26.94 -19.74 2.44
N SER A 110 -27.08 -20.53 3.50
CA SER A 110 -26.00 -20.83 4.45
C SER A 110 -25.41 -22.24 4.35
N ASP A 111 -25.45 -22.89 3.18
CA ASP A 111 -24.67 -24.10 2.91
C ASP A 111 -24.49 -24.28 1.39
N ILE A 112 -23.35 -23.86 0.84
CA ILE A 112 -22.87 -24.39 -0.44
C ILE A 112 -21.39 -24.75 -0.30
N ASP A 113 -21.18 -26.06 -0.39
CA ASP A 113 -19.93 -26.79 -0.42
C ASP A 113 -18.93 -26.26 -1.46
N THR A 114 -17.66 -26.36 -1.10
CA THR A 114 -16.52 -25.97 -1.92
C THR A 114 -16.13 -27.13 -2.84
N THR A 115 -16.63 -27.14 -4.08
CA THR A 115 -16.09 -28.00 -5.16
C THR A 115 -15.30 -27.16 -6.18
N PRO A 116 -14.08 -27.56 -6.57
CA PRO A 116 -13.28 -26.81 -7.54
C PRO A 116 -13.79 -27.10 -8.96
N ILE A 117 -14.19 -26.06 -9.70
CA ILE A 117 -14.62 -26.17 -11.09
C ILE A 117 -13.47 -25.79 -12.02
N THR A 118 -13.20 -26.69 -12.95
CA THR A 118 -12.23 -26.64 -14.06
C THR A 118 -12.45 -25.43 -14.97
N GLU A 119 -11.37 -24.68 -15.22
CA GLU A 119 -11.28 -23.54 -16.13
C GLU A 119 -11.44 -23.95 -17.61
N THR A 120 -12.03 -23.05 -18.43
CA THR A 120 -11.41 -22.49 -19.68
C THR A 120 -12.38 -22.05 -20.80
N VAL A 121 -13.72 -22.03 -20.65
CA VAL A 121 -14.61 -21.50 -21.74
C VAL A 121 -15.75 -20.56 -21.26
N LEU A 122 -15.88 -20.27 -19.96
CA LEU A 122 -16.99 -19.45 -19.41
C LEU A 122 -16.62 -17.99 -19.09
N ASP A 123 -15.38 -17.56 -19.34
CA ASP A 123 -14.88 -16.30 -18.79
C ASP A 123 -15.48 -15.04 -19.43
N ASP A 124 -15.73 -15.00 -20.74
CA ASP A 124 -16.16 -13.74 -21.38
C ASP A 124 -17.58 -13.33 -21.00
N GLU A 125 -18.54 -14.26 -20.93
CA GLU A 125 -19.91 -13.98 -20.49
C GLU A 125 -19.96 -13.68 -18.98
N ALA A 126 -19.15 -14.38 -18.18
CA ALA A 126 -19.05 -14.13 -16.75
C ALA A 126 -18.43 -12.75 -16.46
N ILE A 127 -17.37 -12.38 -17.18
CA ILE A 127 -16.71 -11.07 -17.08
C ILE A 127 -17.66 -9.96 -17.53
N ALA A 128 -18.37 -10.13 -18.65
CA ALA A 128 -19.35 -9.14 -19.13
C ALA A 128 -20.49 -8.94 -18.11
N THR A 129 -21.00 -10.03 -17.52
CA THR A 129 -22.04 -10.00 -16.49
C THR A 129 -21.52 -9.31 -15.22
N GLN A 130 -20.28 -9.58 -14.82
CA GLN A 130 -19.65 -8.94 -13.67
C GLN A 130 -19.41 -7.45 -13.90
N GLN A 131 -18.90 -7.05 -15.07
CA GLN A 131 -18.72 -5.64 -15.46
C GLN A 131 -20.05 -4.89 -15.45
N GLN A 132 -21.11 -5.52 -15.98
CA GLN A 132 -22.47 -4.98 -15.96
C GLN A 132 -22.98 -4.80 -14.52
N THR A 133 -22.77 -5.78 -13.66
CA THR A 133 -23.18 -5.71 -12.24
C THR A 133 -22.47 -4.57 -11.51
N LEU A 134 -21.17 -4.39 -11.76
CA LEU A 134 -20.38 -3.30 -11.17
C LEU A 134 -20.83 -1.91 -11.67
N LEU A 135 -21.11 -1.79 -12.97
CA LEU A 135 -21.66 -0.56 -13.55
C LEU A 135 -22.97 -0.16 -12.86
N TRP A 136 -23.88 -1.12 -12.65
CA TRP A 136 -25.17 -0.85 -12.01
C TRP A 136 -25.07 -0.55 -10.54
N LYS A 137 -24.16 -1.20 -9.81
CA LYS A 137 -23.89 -0.86 -8.41
C LYS A 137 -23.50 0.62 -8.23
N VAL A 138 -22.83 1.20 -9.22
CA VAL A 138 -22.44 2.62 -9.22
C VAL A 138 -23.59 3.52 -9.69
N LEU A 139 -24.27 3.15 -10.79
CA LEU A 139 -25.38 3.94 -11.33
C LEU A 139 -26.59 4.00 -10.38
N ASP A 140 -26.86 2.95 -9.61
CA ASP A 140 -27.98 2.90 -8.67
C ASP A 140 -27.87 3.90 -7.51
N GLN A 141 -26.66 4.36 -7.21
CA GLN A 141 -26.42 5.41 -6.21
C GLN A 141 -26.75 6.81 -6.74
N MET A 142 -26.94 6.98 -8.05
CA MET A 142 -27.25 8.26 -8.67
C MET A 142 -28.76 8.53 -8.66
N GLU A 143 -29.18 9.75 -8.34
CA GLU A 143 -30.60 10.10 -8.46
C GLU A 143 -31.09 10.00 -9.93
N PRO A 144 -32.34 9.56 -10.16
CA PRO A 144 -32.90 9.39 -11.51
C PRO A 144 -32.77 10.65 -12.38
N THR A 145 -32.88 11.83 -11.78
CA THR A 145 -32.74 13.14 -12.46
C THR A 145 -31.40 13.31 -13.19
N TYR A 146 -30.34 12.66 -12.72
CA TYR A 146 -29.02 12.68 -13.35
C TYR A 146 -28.73 11.39 -14.13
N ARG A 147 -29.24 10.26 -13.66
CA ARG A 147 -29.03 8.94 -14.25
C ARG A 147 -29.76 8.78 -15.60
N GLU A 148 -31.04 9.18 -15.67
CA GLU A 148 -31.84 9.08 -16.90
C GLU A 148 -31.17 9.82 -18.08
N PRO A 149 -30.85 11.14 -17.99
CA PRO A 149 -30.17 11.83 -19.08
C PRO A 149 -28.81 11.24 -19.45
N LEU A 150 -28.07 10.71 -18.47
CA LEU A 150 -26.75 10.12 -18.69
C LEU A 150 -26.84 8.82 -19.48
N VAL A 151 -27.79 7.94 -19.13
CA VAL A 151 -28.04 6.68 -19.84
C VAL A 151 -28.52 6.96 -21.26
N LEU A 152 -29.50 7.87 -21.43
CA LEU A 152 -29.99 8.23 -22.75
C LEU A 152 -28.86 8.83 -23.61
N PHE A 153 -28.03 9.71 -23.05
CA PHE A 153 -26.91 10.31 -23.79
C PHE A 153 -25.96 9.28 -24.40
N TYR A 154 -25.59 8.23 -23.66
CA TYR A 154 -24.68 7.20 -24.20
C TYR A 154 -25.38 6.21 -25.13
N ARG A 155 -26.71 6.05 -25.03
CA ARG A 155 -27.50 5.22 -25.96
C ARG A 155 -27.87 5.95 -27.25
N GLU A 156 -27.98 7.27 -27.21
CA GLU A 156 -28.30 8.16 -28.35
C GLU A 156 -27.03 8.75 -28.99
N GLU A 157 -25.96 7.94 -29.09
CA GLU A 157 -24.70 8.30 -29.76
C GLU A 157 -24.11 9.66 -29.31
N GLN A 158 -24.31 10.02 -28.04
CA GLN A 158 -23.77 11.24 -27.43
C GLN A 158 -24.41 12.56 -27.94
N SER A 159 -25.65 12.53 -28.43
CA SER A 159 -26.37 13.73 -28.86
C SER A 159 -27.13 14.44 -27.72
N VAL A 160 -26.66 15.62 -27.32
CA VAL A 160 -27.37 16.46 -26.33
C VAL A 160 -28.74 16.90 -26.83
N GLN A 161 -28.83 17.23 -28.12
CA GLN A 161 -30.07 17.68 -28.75
C GLN A 161 -31.15 16.59 -28.68
N ARG A 162 -30.80 15.34 -29.03
CA ARG A 162 -31.73 14.20 -28.97
C ARG A 162 -32.21 13.92 -27.55
N VAL A 163 -31.31 13.98 -26.57
CA VAL A 163 -31.68 13.79 -25.15
C VAL A 163 -32.61 14.91 -24.67
N ALA A 164 -32.37 16.16 -25.09
CA ALA A 164 -33.21 17.30 -24.76
C ALA A 164 -34.63 17.14 -25.36
N GLU A 165 -34.70 16.76 -26.63
CA GLU A 165 -35.95 16.45 -27.33
C GLU A 165 -36.70 15.29 -26.65
N GLN A 166 -36.00 14.21 -26.28
CA GLN A 166 -36.59 13.01 -25.68
C GLN A 166 -37.04 13.22 -24.23
N LEU A 167 -36.37 14.07 -23.45
CA LEU A 167 -36.75 14.34 -22.05
C LEU A 167 -37.60 15.61 -21.86
N GLU A 168 -37.90 16.35 -22.93
CA GLU A 168 -38.62 17.64 -22.88
C GLU A 168 -37.90 18.66 -21.97
N LEU A 169 -36.58 18.75 -22.14
CA LEU A 169 -35.71 19.66 -21.40
C LEU A 169 -35.01 20.61 -22.35
N SER A 170 -34.55 21.77 -21.86
CA SER A 170 -33.63 22.60 -22.63
C SER A 170 -32.26 21.91 -22.74
N GLU A 171 -31.54 22.13 -23.85
CA GLU A 171 -30.17 21.61 -24.01
C GLU A 171 -29.25 22.02 -22.85
N ASP A 172 -29.41 23.24 -22.34
CA ASP A 172 -28.63 23.73 -21.19
C ASP A 172 -28.93 22.92 -19.92
N THR A 173 -30.19 22.56 -19.69
CA THR A 173 -30.57 21.69 -18.58
C THR A 173 -29.95 20.31 -18.72
N VAL A 174 -29.94 19.76 -19.94
CA VAL A 174 -29.29 18.46 -20.24
C VAL A 174 -27.78 18.55 -20.00
N LYS A 175 -27.10 19.59 -20.51
CA LYS A 175 -25.65 19.81 -20.29
C LYS A 175 -25.31 19.90 -18.80
N GLN A 176 -26.12 20.63 -18.03
CA GLN A 176 -25.94 20.73 -16.58
C GLN A 176 -26.14 19.39 -15.87
N ARG A 177 -27.20 18.64 -16.21
CA ARG A 177 -27.48 17.32 -15.62
C ARG A 177 -26.42 16.29 -15.99
N LEU A 178 -25.94 16.28 -17.23
CA LEU A 178 -24.84 15.43 -17.68
C LEU A 178 -23.53 15.76 -16.96
N SER A 179 -23.19 17.05 -16.82
CA SER A 179 -22.00 17.49 -16.11
C SER A 179 -22.01 17.05 -14.64
N ARG A 180 -23.15 17.24 -13.95
CA ARG A 180 -23.34 16.77 -12.57
C ARG A 180 -23.31 15.25 -12.48
N GLY A 181 -24.02 14.55 -13.37
CA GLY A 181 -24.06 13.09 -13.42
C GLY A 181 -22.68 12.46 -13.62
N ARG A 182 -21.85 13.00 -14.54
CA ARG A 182 -20.47 12.53 -14.74
C ARG A 182 -19.58 12.76 -13.53
N LYS A 183 -19.75 13.87 -12.80
CA LYS A 183 -19.02 14.11 -11.55
C LYS A 183 -19.39 13.10 -10.47
N MET A 184 -20.68 12.78 -10.32
CA MET A 184 -21.16 11.75 -9.38
C MET A 184 -20.61 10.37 -9.76
N LEU A 185 -20.67 10.01 -11.04
CA LEU A 185 -20.13 8.74 -11.55
C LEU A 185 -18.63 8.62 -11.27
N LYS A 186 -17.84 9.68 -11.52
CA LYS A 186 -16.40 9.70 -11.24
C LYS A 186 -16.12 9.49 -9.75
N ALA A 187 -16.84 10.19 -8.88
CA ALA A 187 -16.66 10.07 -7.43
C ALA A 187 -17.04 8.69 -6.90
N ALA A 188 -18.14 8.13 -7.38
CA ALA A 188 -18.60 6.80 -6.98
C ALA A 188 -17.67 5.69 -7.49
N MET A 189 -17.14 5.81 -8.71
CA MET A 189 -16.13 4.89 -9.25
C MET A 189 -14.81 4.95 -8.46
N SER A 190 -14.34 6.15 -8.09
CA SER A 190 -13.14 6.29 -7.26
C SER A 190 -13.31 5.59 -5.91
N ARG A 191 -14.44 5.79 -5.23
CA ARG A 191 -14.74 5.09 -3.97
C ARG A 191 -14.82 3.58 -4.14
N PHE A 192 -15.50 3.11 -5.19
CA PHE A 192 -15.60 1.69 -5.48
C PHE A 192 -14.22 1.03 -5.69
N VAL A 193 -13.31 1.71 -6.40
CA VAL A 193 -11.94 1.22 -6.61
C VAL A 193 -11.14 1.25 -5.30
N GLU A 194 -11.26 2.32 -4.50
CA GLU A 194 -10.63 2.41 -3.18
C GLU A 194 -11.09 1.26 -2.27
N ASP A 195 -12.40 1.04 -2.15
CA ASP A 195 -12.98 -0.05 -1.35
C ASP A 195 -12.58 -1.43 -1.88
N ALA A 196 -12.56 -1.63 -3.21
CA ALA A 196 -12.16 -2.90 -3.81
C ALA A 196 -10.69 -3.21 -3.53
N LEU A 197 -9.79 -2.22 -3.65
CA LEU A 197 -8.36 -2.37 -3.35
C LEU A 197 -8.09 -2.55 -1.85
N GLU A 198 -8.88 -1.92 -0.99
CA GLU A 198 -8.79 -2.13 0.46
C GLU A 198 -9.22 -3.55 0.87
N ASN A 199 -10.23 -4.10 0.20
CA ASN A 199 -10.77 -5.43 0.46
C ASN A 199 -10.05 -6.56 -0.28
N SER A 200 -9.25 -6.26 -1.32
CA SER A 200 -8.42 -7.23 -2.03
C SER A 200 -7.08 -7.54 -1.34
N LYS A 201 -6.90 -7.10 -0.09
CA LYS A 201 -5.73 -7.47 0.72
C LYS A 201 -5.76 -9.00 0.93
N PRO A 202 -4.64 -9.72 0.76
CA PRO A 202 -4.61 -11.16 0.94
C PRO A 202 -5.09 -11.54 2.36
N GLY A 203 -6.23 -12.22 2.42
CA GLY A 203 -6.87 -12.62 3.67
C GLY A 203 -6.29 -13.90 4.27
N VAL A 204 -6.90 -14.34 5.38
CA VAL A 204 -6.53 -15.58 6.07
C VAL A 204 -6.62 -16.79 5.14
N ALA A 205 -7.60 -16.84 4.23
CA ALA A 205 -7.76 -17.94 3.27
C ALA A 205 -6.58 -18.08 2.29
N PHE A 206 -6.07 -16.97 1.74
CA PHE A 206 -4.86 -16.98 0.91
C PHE A 206 -3.66 -17.50 1.71
N THR A 207 -3.52 -17.02 2.95
CA THR A 207 -2.45 -17.46 3.85
C THR A 207 -2.55 -18.97 4.14
N THR A 208 -3.76 -19.47 4.38
CA THR A 208 -4.02 -20.90 4.62
C THR A 208 -3.77 -21.74 3.37
N GLY A 209 -4.15 -21.28 2.18
CA GLY A 209 -3.88 -21.96 0.91
C GLY A 209 -2.38 -22.05 0.61
N VAL A 210 -1.65 -20.96 0.82
CA VAL A 210 -0.17 -20.96 0.71
C VAL A 210 0.45 -21.91 1.73
N LEU A 211 -0.04 -21.92 2.98
CA LEU A 211 0.44 -22.84 4.02
C LEU A 211 0.13 -24.31 3.67
N ALA A 212 -1.02 -24.60 3.07
CA ALA A 212 -1.39 -25.94 2.63
C ALA A 212 -0.45 -26.44 1.52
N VAL A 213 -0.16 -25.58 0.52
CA VAL A 213 0.76 -25.91 -0.57
C VAL A 213 2.21 -26.06 -0.06
N ILE A 214 2.66 -25.17 0.84
CA ILE A 214 3.98 -25.29 1.47
C ILE A 214 4.06 -26.57 2.31
N SER A 215 2.98 -26.99 2.96
CA SER A 215 2.95 -28.24 3.75
C SER A 215 2.94 -29.51 2.90
N SER A 216 2.53 -29.44 1.63
CA SER A 216 2.61 -30.55 0.68
C SER A 216 3.94 -30.64 -0.07
N ILE A 217 4.76 -29.59 -0.04
CA ILE A 217 6.08 -29.56 -0.67
C ILE A 217 7.10 -29.99 0.38
N ALA A 218 7.84 -31.07 0.11
CA ALA A 218 8.92 -31.50 0.99
C ALA A 218 9.91 -30.34 1.21
N PRO A 219 10.35 -30.06 2.45
CA PRO A 219 11.34 -29.03 2.69
C PRO A 219 12.59 -29.31 1.86
N PRO A 220 13.25 -28.28 1.28
CA PRO A 220 14.53 -28.49 0.61
C PRO A 220 15.47 -29.22 1.57
N ALA A 221 16.22 -30.22 1.10
CA ALA A 221 16.95 -31.21 1.91
C ALA A 221 17.79 -30.64 3.08
N LYS A 222 18.17 -29.35 3.02
CA LYS A 222 18.80 -28.60 4.12
C LYS A 222 17.91 -28.35 5.35
N ALA A 223 16.59 -28.42 5.23
CA ALA A 223 15.63 -28.22 6.32
C ALA A 223 15.21 -29.54 7.01
N ALA A 224 15.47 -30.71 6.38
CA ALA A 224 15.24 -32.01 7.01
C ALA A 224 16.16 -32.23 8.22
N ALA A 225 17.37 -31.64 8.21
CA ALA A 225 18.30 -31.68 9.33
C ALA A 225 17.81 -30.91 10.57
N TRP A 226 16.81 -30.03 10.44
CA TRP A 226 16.22 -29.27 11.56
C TRP A 226 14.86 -29.83 12.00
N GLY A 227 14.34 -30.86 11.31
CA GLY A 227 12.97 -31.38 11.48
C GLY A 227 12.75 -32.30 12.70
N ALA A 228 13.81 -32.85 13.31
CA ALA A 228 13.64 -33.77 14.45
C ALA A 228 13.19 -33.07 15.75
N GLY A 229 13.37 -31.74 15.87
CA GLY A 229 12.97 -30.97 17.05
C GLY A 229 11.57 -30.33 16.96
N ALA A 230 10.92 -30.37 15.79
CA ALA A 230 9.78 -29.51 15.48
C ALA A 230 8.39 -30.17 15.67
N ALA A 231 8.29 -31.37 16.23
CA ALA A 231 7.02 -32.07 16.37
C ALA A 231 6.15 -31.62 17.57
N LYS A 232 6.53 -30.59 18.34
CA LYS A 232 5.84 -30.23 19.60
C LYS A 232 5.51 -28.75 19.86
N ALA A 233 5.54 -27.86 18.87
CA ALA A 233 5.28 -26.43 19.12
C ALA A 233 4.34 -25.77 18.09
N GLY A 234 3.06 -26.15 18.11
CA GLY A 234 2.00 -25.42 17.43
C GLY A 234 1.67 -24.12 18.18
N SER A 235 1.60 -23.00 17.45
CA SER A 235 1.24 -21.61 17.85
C SER A 235 2.39 -20.59 17.94
N PHE A 236 3.64 -20.98 18.18
CA PHE A 236 4.79 -20.05 18.19
C PHE A 236 5.25 -19.61 16.79
N PHE A 237 4.97 -20.43 15.75
CA PHE A 237 5.44 -20.20 14.39
C PHE A 237 4.80 -19.01 13.66
N LYS A 238 3.58 -18.58 14.05
CA LYS A 238 2.91 -17.41 13.45
C LYS A 238 3.52 -16.07 13.89
N LEU A 239 4.05 -15.99 15.11
CA LEU A 239 4.73 -14.78 15.61
C LEU A 239 6.19 -14.71 15.17
N ALA A 240 6.86 -15.86 15.11
CA ALA A 240 8.25 -15.97 14.65
C ALA A 240 8.43 -15.46 13.20
N SER A 241 7.48 -15.75 12.29
CA SER A 241 7.51 -15.24 10.92
C SER A 241 7.27 -13.72 10.87
N VAL A 242 6.34 -13.19 11.66
CA VAL A 242 6.05 -11.74 11.75
C VAL A 242 7.26 -10.96 12.27
N PHE A 243 7.93 -11.44 13.33
CA PHE A 243 9.13 -10.79 13.86
C PHE A 243 10.28 -10.81 12.86
N THR A 244 10.40 -11.88 12.08
CA THR A 244 11.39 -11.97 11.01
C THR A 244 11.13 -10.95 9.90
N VAL A 245 9.88 -10.84 9.43
CA VAL A 245 9.50 -9.83 8.43
C VAL A 245 9.70 -8.41 8.95
N LEU A 246 9.26 -8.13 10.18
CA LEU A 246 9.42 -6.80 10.80
C LEU A 246 10.89 -6.42 10.99
N ALA A 247 11.74 -7.35 11.41
CA ALA A 247 13.16 -7.09 11.59
C ALA A 247 13.86 -6.83 10.24
N ILE A 248 13.55 -7.60 9.20
CA ILE A 248 14.08 -7.36 7.83
C ILE A 248 13.60 -6.01 7.30
N ALA A 249 12.32 -5.68 7.49
CA ALA A 249 11.73 -4.42 7.04
C ALA A 249 12.19 -3.20 7.87
N SER A 250 12.69 -3.41 9.10
CA SER A 250 13.04 -2.33 10.03
C SER A 250 14.04 -1.33 9.46
N GLY A 251 15.02 -1.78 8.66
CA GLY A 251 15.99 -0.91 7.98
C GLY A 251 15.33 0.03 6.97
N PHE A 252 14.41 -0.48 6.15
CA PHE A 252 13.65 0.33 5.19
C PHE A 252 12.68 1.29 5.87
N ILE A 253 11.97 0.81 6.90
CA ILE A 253 11.02 1.61 7.68
C ILE A 253 11.75 2.77 8.38
N SER A 254 12.90 2.50 9.00
CA SER A 254 13.73 3.52 9.63
C SER A 254 14.23 4.55 8.62
N THR A 255 14.70 4.09 7.46
CA THR A 255 15.18 4.97 6.38
C THR A 255 14.05 5.86 5.84
N PHE A 256 12.83 5.33 5.70
CA PHE A 256 11.65 6.09 5.30
C PHE A 256 11.32 7.21 6.30
N PHE A 257 11.31 6.90 7.61
CA PHE A 257 11.08 7.92 8.63
C PHE A 257 12.22 8.94 8.69
N GLY A 258 13.46 8.53 8.47
CA GLY A 258 14.62 9.43 8.35
C GLY A 258 14.49 10.40 7.18
N LEU A 259 14.17 9.90 5.98
CA LEU A 259 13.93 10.71 4.79
C LEU A 259 12.81 11.72 5.02
N ARG A 260 11.68 11.27 5.55
CA ARG A 260 10.54 12.14 5.86
C ARG A 260 10.92 13.23 6.86
N THR A 261 11.68 12.88 7.90
CA THR A 261 12.16 13.82 8.91
C THR A 261 13.06 14.89 8.30
N GLY A 262 14.03 14.50 7.48
CA GLY A 262 14.90 15.44 6.79
C GLY A 262 14.15 16.37 5.83
N LEU A 263 13.14 15.85 5.11
CA LEU A 263 12.30 16.66 4.23
C LEU A 263 11.40 17.65 5.00
N ASP A 264 10.85 17.25 6.15
CA ASP A 264 10.05 18.12 7.02
C ASP A 264 10.93 19.20 7.71
N GLN A 265 12.23 18.93 7.92
CA GLN A 265 13.22 19.91 8.42
C GLN A 265 13.75 20.86 7.33
N SER A 266 13.67 20.48 6.05
CA SER A 266 14.26 21.25 4.95
C SER A 266 13.49 22.54 4.68
N ARG A 267 14.19 23.68 4.55
CA ARG A 267 13.58 24.98 4.24
C ARG A 267 13.70 25.38 2.78
N THR A 268 14.75 24.95 2.10
CA THR A 268 14.99 25.26 0.69
C THR A 268 15.05 24.00 -0.16
N ASP A 269 14.89 24.16 -1.48
CA ASP A 269 14.95 23.04 -2.42
C ASP A 269 16.35 22.39 -2.45
N ASN A 270 17.39 23.17 -2.16
CA ASN A 270 18.76 22.64 -2.07
C ASN A 270 18.92 21.72 -0.86
N GLU A 271 18.36 22.09 0.31
CA GLU A 271 18.33 21.20 1.49
C GLU A 271 17.58 19.90 1.17
N ARG A 272 16.41 19.99 0.51
CA ARG A 272 15.62 18.80 0.11
C ARG A 272 16.41 17.87 -0.82
N LYS A 273 17.07 18.44 -1.84
CA LYS A 273 17.91 17.67 -2.76
C LYS A 273 19.08 17.01 -2.04
N LEU A 274 19.70 17.70 -1.08
CA LEU A 274 20.79 17.13 -0.27
C LEU A 274 20.30 15.93 0.56
N VAL A 275 19.15 16.06 1.25
CA VAL A 275 18.54 14.97 2.03
C VAL A 275 18.29 13.74 1.15
N ILE A 276 17.69 13.92 -0.03
CA ILE A 276 17.42 12.82 -0.97
C ILE A 276 18.73 12.18 -1.44
N LYS A 277 19.75 12.97 -1.82
CA LYS A 277 21.07 12.46 -2.23
C LYS A 277 21.74 11.63 -1.13
N ILE A 278 21.67 12.09 0.11
CA ILE A 278 22.23 11.38 1.26
C ILE A 278 21.53 10.03 1.44
N VAL A 279 20.20 10.00 1.45
CA VAL A 279 19.43 8.75 1.61
C VAL A 279 19.74 7.77 0.47
N ILE A 280 19.80 8.24 -0.78
CA ILE A 280 20.19 7.41 -1.93
C ILE A 280 21.59 6.84 -1.74
N ALA A 281 22.55 7.64 -1.25
CA ALA A 281 23.92 7.17 -1.01
C ALA A 281 23.96 6.08 0.08
N PHE A 282 23.24 6.23 1.19
CA PHE A 282 23.21 5.22 2.26
C PHE A 282 22.60 3.89 1.78
N ILE A 283 21.45 3.96 1.09
CA ILE A 283 20.78 2.78 0.52
C ILE A 283 21.68 2.13 -0.55
N GLY A 284 22.26 2.95 -1.43
CA GLY A 284 23.15 2.49 -2.51
C GLY A 284 24.36 1.74 -1.97
N THR A 285 25.04 2.28 -0.95
CA THR A 285 26.18 1.61 -0.31
C THR A 285 25.77 0.31 0.38
N ALA A 286 24.62 0.27 1.07
CA ALA A 286 24.11 -0.97 1.69
C ALA A 286 23.78 -2.07 0.66
N LEU A 287 23.09 -1.70 -0.42
CA LEU A 287 22.74 -2.63 -1.49
C LEU A 287 23.98 -3.12 -2.22
N MET A 288 24.92 -2.22 -2.55
CA MET A 288 26.18 -2.58 -3.20
C MET A 288 26.96 -3.59 -2.35
N PHE A 289 27.10 -3.33 -1.05
CA PHE A 289 27.78 -4.25 -0.13
C PHE A 289 27.08 -5.62 -0.07
N THR A 290 25.76 -5.63 0.08
CA THR A 290 24.97 -6.87 0.16
C THR A 290 25.09 -7.69 -1.13
N CYS A 291 24.88 -7.07 -2.29
CA CYS A 291 24.99 -7.73 -3.59
C CYS A 291 26.41 -8.24 -3.83
N ALA A 292 27.42 -7.45 -3.51
CA ALA A 292 28.81 -7.84 -3.69
C ALA A 292 29.20 -9.01 -2.76
N MET A 293 28.71 -9.03 -1.50
CA MET A 293 28.90 -10.17 -0.59
C MET A 293 28.21 -11.45 -1.09
N LEU A 294 26.98 -11.35 -1.61
CA LEU A 294 26.25 -12.48 -2.17
C LEU A 294 26.94 -13.03 -3.43
N LEU A 295 27.43 -12.15 -4.30
CA LEU A 295 28.20 -12.53 -5.49
C LEU A 295 29.52 -13.18 -5.10
N LEU A 296 30.24 -12.62 -4.13
CA LEU A 296 31.49 -13.19 -3.63
C LEU A 296 31.27 -14.59 -3.04
N LYS A 297 30.20 -14.78 -2.28
CA LYS A 297 29.78 -16.09 -1.77
C LYS A 297 29.53 -17.08 -2.92
N GLN A 298 28.79 -16.67 -3.96
CA GLN A 298 28.51 -17.55 -5.09
C GLN A 298 29.79 -17.93 -5.85
N LEU A 299 30.70 -16.98 -6.06
CA LEU A 299 32.00 -17.25 -6.68
C LEU A 299 32.86 -18.20 -5.84
N ALA A 300 32.90 -18.01 -4.53
CA ALA A 300 33.65 -18.88 -3.62
C ALA A 300 33.14 -20.33 -3.62
N MET A 301 31.82 -20.52 -3.80
CA MET A 301 31.22 -21.85 -3.95
C MET A 301 31.57 -22.50 -5.30
N THR A 302 31.66 -21.72 -6.38
CA THR A 302 32.05 -22.22 -7.71
C THR A 302 33.53 -22.55 -7.81
N TYR A 303 34.40 -21.71 -7.21
CA TYR A 303 35.86 -21.82 -7.28
C TYR A 303 36.47 -22.19 -5.92
N SER A 304 36.14 -23.38 -5.42
CA SER A 304 36.54 -23.86 -4.09
C SER A 304 38.05 -23.86 -3.84
N GLY A 305 38.88 -24.00 -4.89
CA GLY A 305 40.34 -23.98 -4.78
C GLY A 305 40.95 -22.65 -4.30
N HIS A 306 40.18 -21.55 -4.30
CA HIS A 306 40.64 -20.22 -3.87
C HIS A 306 39.85 -19.68 -2.67
N ALA A 307 39.23 -20.56 -1.88
CA ALA A 307 38.35 -20.16 -0.79
C ALA A 307 39.00 -19.22 0.25
N ALA A 308 40.32 -19.35 0.50
CA ALA A 308 41.05 -18.49 1.43
C ALA A 308 41.14 -17.04 0.90
N LEU A 309 41.37 -16.87 -0.40
CA LEU A 309 41.40 -15.55 -1.04
C LEU A 309 40.02 -14.88 -0.97
N PHE A 310 38.94 -15.59 -1.31
CA PHE A 310 37.58 -15.04 -1.23
C PHE A 310 37.20 -14.65 0.19
N THR A 311 37.68 -15.42 1.18
CA THR A 311 37.49 -15.12 2.60
C THR A 311 38.20 -13.82 2.98
N ALA A 312 39.46 -13.63 2.57
CA ALA A 312 40.18 -12.38 2.79
C ALA A 312 39.48 -11.18 2.10
N VAL A 313 39.00 -11.36 0.86
CA VAL A 313 38.23 -10.33 0.14
C VAL A 313 36.94 -9.97 0.89
N SER A 314 36.24 -10.96 1.47
CA SER A 314 35.02 -10.71 2.26
C SER A 314 35.29 -9.79 3.45
N GLN A 315 36.41 -10.00 4.15
CA GLN A 315 36.79 -9.15 5.28
C GLN A 315 37.22 -7.76 4.83
N ALA A 316 37.97 -7.66 3.72
CA ALA A 316 38.32 -6.36 3.14
C ALA A 316 37.07 -5.55 2.77
N MET A 317 36.08 -6.19 2.15
CA MET A 317 34.80 -5.56 1.81
C MET A 317 34.01 -5.10 3.05
N LEU A 318 34.05 -5.88 4.13
CA LEU A 318 33.47 -5.49 5.42
C LEU A 318 34.11 -4.21 5.96
N PHE A 319 35.44 -4.14 5.98
CA PHE A 319 36.15 -2.94 6.41
C PHE A 319 35.85 -1.74 5.51
N ILE A 320 35.87 -1.92 4.18
CA ILE A 320 35.51 -0.86 3.21
C ILE A 320 34.10 -0.34 3.48
N PHE A 321 33.14 -1.24 3.75
CA PHE A 321 31.77 -0.85 4.08
C PHE A 321 31.71 -0.04 5.38
N ILE A 322 32.39 -0.48 6.44
CA ILE A 322 32.47 0.25 7.72
C ILE A 322 33.03 1.66 7.47
N PHE A 323 34.19 1.77 6.82
CA PHE A 323 34.82 3.07 6.52
C PHE A 323 33.94 3.96 5.64
N SER A 324 33.29 3.38 4.62
CA SER A 324 32.36 4.10 3.75
C SER A 324 31.18 4.66 4.54
N TYR A 325 30.61 3.90 5.48
CA TYR A 325 29.53 4.36 6.35
C TYR A 325 29.97 5.47 7.29
N PHE A 326 31.14 5.36 7.93
CA PHE A 326 31.71 6.43 8.75
C PHE A 326 31.92 7.71 7.94
N PHE A 327 32.51 7.60 6.75
CA PHE A 327 32.72 8.71 5.85
C PHE A 327 31.39 9.36 5.43
N LEU A 328 30.38 8.55 5.09
CA LEU A 328 29.08 9.05 4.65
C LEU A 328 28.32 9.75 5.78
N VAL A 329 28.38 9.22 7.00
CA VAL A 329 27.82 9.87 8.20
C VAL A 329 28.52 11.19 8.47
N HIS A 330 29.86 11.22 8.44
CA HIS A 330 30.62 12.46 8.64
C HIS A 330 30.25 13.52 7.58
N LYS A 331 30.27 13.14 6.30
CA LYS A 331 29.93 14.00 5.18
C LYS A 331 28.48 14.48 5.23
N MET A 332 27.53 13.63 5.62
CA MET A 332 26.13 14.03 5.84
C MET A 332 26.06 15.16 6.88
N LEU A 333 26.71 14.97 8.03
CA LEU A 333 26.61 15.88 9.17
C LEU A 333 27.27 17.22 8.90
N GLU A 334 28.40 17.22 8.18
CA GLU A 334 29.09 18.43 7.77
C GLU A 334 28.34 19.16 6.63
N SER A 335 27.97 18.44 5.58
CA SER A 335 27.29 19.05 4.42
C SER A 335 25.93 19.65 4.78
N SER A 336 25.16 19.02 5.67
CA SER A 336 23.89 19.59 6.17
C SER A 336 24.11 20.89 6.94
N LYS A 337 25.15 20.96 7.79
CA LYS A 337 25.47 22.19 8.54
C LYS A 337 25.92 23.33 7.62
N VAL A 338 26.88 23.04 6.74
CA VAL A 338 27.45 24.02 5.81
C VAL A 338 26.39 24.53 4.83
N LEU A 339 25.56 23.63 4.30
CA LEU A 339 24.48 24.03 3.39
C LEU A 339 23.47 24.92 4.10
N ARG A 340 23.01 24.56 5.30
CA ARG A 340 22.04 25.38 6.05
C ARG A 340 22.58 26.77 6.38
N ALA A 341 23.83 26.87 6.83
CA ALA A 341 24.47 28.16 7.09
C ALA A 341 24.55 29.02 5.82
N ARG A 342 24.89 28.41 4.67
CA ARG A 342 24.89 29.08 3.37
C ARG A 342 23.49 29.54 2.96
N GLU A 343 22.49 28.68 3.05
CA GLU A 343 21.12 28.97 2.62
C GLU A 343 20.50 30.10 3.47
N ARG A 344 20.86 30.24 4.75
CA ARG A 344 20.45 31.39 5.57
C ARG A 344 20.99 32.73 5.08
N LEU A 345 22.23 32.74 4.58
CA LEU A 345 22.85 33.96 4.05
C LEU A 345 22.24 34.38 2.71
N PHE A 346 21.93 33.41 1.83
CA PHE A 346 21.44 33.68 0.47
C PHE A 346 19.91 33.74 0.36
N TYR A 347 19.17 33.06 1.24
CA TYR A 347 17.71 32.96 1.24
C TYR A 347 17.13 33.16 2.65
N PRO A 348 17.34 34.33 3.28
CA PRO A 348 16.91 34.58 4.66
C PRO A 348 15.39 34.42 4.86
N ASP A 349 14.60 34.77 3.84
CA ASP A 349 13.13 34.68 3.87
C ASP A 349 12.61 33.26 4.13
N ALA A 350 13.39 32.23 3.75
CA ALA A 350 13.04 30.84 3.97
C ALA A 350 13.10 30.40 5.44
N PHE A 351 13.76 31.21 6.30
CA PHE A 351 14.04 30.93 7.72
C PHE A 351 13.39 31.94 8.68
N LEU A 352 12.39 32.71 8.22
CA LEU A 352 11.72 33.72 9.05
C LEU A 352 10.81 33.13 10.14
N HIS A 353 10.49 31.84 10.07
CA HIS A 353 9.56 31.21 11.00
C HIS A 353 10.15 31.12 12.41
N ASP A 354 9.34 31.32 13.46
CA ASP A 354 9.79 31.27 14.87
C ASP A 354 10.54 29.99 15.23
N ALA A 355 10.12 28.86 14.64
CA ALA A 355 10.75 27.56 14.84
C ALA A 355 12.19 27.45 14.28
N ASP A 356 12.57 28.34 13.37
CA ASP A 356 13.90 28.36 12.75
C ASP A 356 14.86 29.29 13.53
N GLN A 357 14.35 30.15 14.41
CA GLN A 357 15.21 31.07 15.16
C GLN A 357 16.13 30.34 16.17
N PRO A 358 17.34 30.85 16.43
CA PRO A 358 18.23 30.29 17.45
C PRO A 358 17.54 30.20 18.81
N GLY A 359 17.64 29.04 19.48
CA GLY A 359 17.03 28.83 20.80
C GLY A 359 15.51 28.63 20.81
N ALA A 360 14.88 28.47 19.64
CA ALA A 360 13.44 28.19 19.56
C ALA A 360 13.07 26.88 20.28
N LYS A 361 12.06 26.95 21.16
CA LYS A 361 11.57 25.81 21.97
C LYS A 361 11.01 24.65 21.11
N GLN A 362 10.77 24.90 19.83
CA GLN A 362 10.32 23.91 18.86
C GLN A 362 11.46 22.98 18.45
N ARG A 363 12.72 23.47 18.41
CA ARG A 363 13.92 22.75 17.92
C ARG A 363 14.42 21.70 18.90
N GLU A 364 14.19 21.90 20.20
CA GLU A 364 14.57 20.95 21.24
C GLU A 364 13.48 20.74 22.29
N TYR A 365 13.55 19.61 23.00
CA TYR A 365 12.79 19.34 24.20
C TYR A 365 13.75 18.88 25.30
N LYS A 366 13.76 19.61 26.41
CA LYS A 366 14.46 19.25 27.64
C LYS A 366 13.42 19.09 28.75
N SER A 367 13.43 17.95 29.44
CA SER A 367 12.53 17.73 30.57
C SER A 367 12.87 18.65 31.74
N LYS A 368 11.83 19.11 32.45
CA LYS A 368 12.00 19.85 33.71
C LYS A 368 12.57 18.98 34.83
N LEU A 369 12.25 17.68 34.81
CA LEU A 369 12.79 16.72 35.77
C LEU A 369 14.27 16.47 35.45
N THR A 370 15.13 16.72 36.42
CA THR A 370 16.56 16.44 36.37
C THR A 370 16.90 15.40 37.44
N LEU A 371 17.75 14.45 37.09
CA LEU A 371 18.31 13.42 37.97
C LEU A 371 19.82 13.59 37.95
N PHE A 372 20.43 13.85 39.10
CA PHE A 372 21.86 14.11 39.26
C PHE A 372 22.37 15.27 38.36
N GLY A 373 21.58 16.33 38.21
CA GLY A 373 21.94 17.48 37.36
C GLY A 373 21.78 17.25 35.86
N VAL A 374 21.33 16.07 35.45
CA VAL A 374 21.11 15.70 34.03
C VAL A 374 19.61 15.61 33.76
N PRO A 375 19.09 16.18 32.65
CA PRO A 375 17.67 16.07 32.32
C PRO A 375 17.27 14.62 32.07
N LEU A 376 16.08 14.24 32.54
CA LEU A 376 15.51 12.92 32.27
C LEU A 376 15.40 12.65 30.76
N CYS A 377 14.89 13.61 29.99
CA CYS A 377 14.72 13.51 28.55
C CYS A 377 15.30 14.74 27.83
N HIS A 378 16.10 14.52 26.79
CA HIS A 378 16.62 15.58 25.92
C HIS A 378 16.55 15.16 24.45
N PHE A 379 15.64 15.77 23.68
CA PHE A 379 15.37 15.44 22.29
C PHE A 379 15.56 16.63 21.36
N GLN A 380 16.28 16.43 20.25
CA GLN A 380 16.47 17.41 19.18
C GLN A 380 15.62 17.05 17.96
N PHE A 381 14.92 18.04 17.42
CA PHE A 381 13.95 17.90 16.34
C PHE A 381 14.34 18.67 15.07
N ASP A 382 15.41 19.45 15.11
CA ASP A 382 15.92 20.19 13.95
C ASP A 382 17.36 19.79 13.62
N THR A 383 17.81 20.16 12.42
CA THR A 383 19.22 20.03 12.04
C THR A 383 20.06 20.91 12.96
N PRO A 384 21.07 20.36 13.66
CA PRO A 384 21.90 21.13 14.57
C PRO A 384 22.71 22.17 13.78
N GLU A 385 22.68 23.41 14.25
CA GLU A 385 23.41 24.53 13.65
C GLU A 385 24.85 24.66 14.17
N GLN A 386 25.63 25.55 13.56
CA GLN A 386 26.93 25.94 14.13
C GLN A 386 26.68 26.44 15.56
N ASP A 387 27.45 25.89 16.51
CA ASP A 387 27.40 26.18 17.95
C ASP A 387 26.27 25.53 18.78
N GLU A 388 25.42 24.68 18.19
CA GLU A 388 24.43 23.93 18.99
C GLU A 388 25.01 22.67 19.65
N ASN A 389 24.81 22.56 20.97
CA ASN A 389 25.24 21.42 21.78
C ASN A 389 24.50 20.13 21.40
N HIS A 390 25.15 18.99 21.58
CA HIS A 390 24.54 17.68 21.35
C HIS A 390 23.44 17.34 22.37
N ALA A 391 22.50 16.47 21.98
CA ALA A 391 21.49 15.97 22.90
C ALA A 391 22.15 15.14 24.02
N TYR A 392 22.00 15.59 25.27
CA TYR A 392 22.52 14.95 26.47
C TYR A 392 21.45 14.84 27.56
N GLY A 393 21.18 13.61 28.03
CA GLY A 393 20.15 13.32 29.03
C GLY A 393 20.20 11.87 29.52
N TRP A 394 19.29 11.49 30.42
CA TRP A 394 19.09 10.07 30.77
C TRP A 394 18.57 9.27 29.57
N ILE A 395 17.61 9.87 28.86
CA ILE A 395 17.10 9.46 27.57
C ILE A 395 17.38 10.59 26.58
N ALA A 396 18.22 10.33 25.58
CA ALA A 396 18.63 11.32 24.60
C ALA A 396 18.24 10.93 23.16
N GLY A 397 17.88 11.91 22.34
CA GLY A 397 17.42 11.65 20.97
C GLY A 397 17.78 12.80 20.03
N GLY A 398 18.32 12.51 18.86
CA GLY A 398 18.68 13.55 17.90
C GLY A 398 19.73 13.12 16.89
N THR A 399 20.36 14.08 16.23
CA THR A 399 21.42 13.79 15.25
C THR A 399 22.66 13.21 15.94
N TYR A 400 23.11 13.85 17.02
CA TYR A 400 24.11 13.35 17.95
C TYR A 400 23.49 13.26 19.35
N ALA A 401 23.37 12.04 19.87
CA ALA A 401 22.72 11.77 21.15
C ALA A 401 23.63 11.01 22.11
N ARG A 402 23.75 11.53 23.33
CA ARG A 402 24.47 10.93 24.46
C ARG A 402 23.51 10.68 25.61
N GLY A 403 23.22 9.42 25.87
CA GLY A 403 22.27 8.97 26.89
C GLY A 403 22.98 8.30 28.07
N LEU A 404 22.53 8.54 29.29
CA LEU A 404 23.00 7.77 30.46
C LEU A 404 22.38 6.37 30.51
N ILE A 405 21.16 6.19 30.00
CA ILE A 405 20.51 4.87 29.86
C ILE A 405 20.25 4.56 28.40
N PHE A 406 19.59 5.50 27.69
CA PHE A 406 19.12 5.28 26.33
C PHE A 406 19.47 6.44 25.41
N ALA A 407 19.95 6.14 24.20
CA ALA A 407 20.14 7.13 23.15
C ALA A 407 19.64 6.61 21.81
N TRP A 408 18.99 7.47 21.01
CA TRP A 408 18.73 7.17 19.61
C TRP A 408 19.12 8.32 18.68
N GLY A 409 19.57 8.01 17.46
CA GLY A 409 20.01 9.05 16.52
C GLY A 409 20.79 8.59 15.31
N CYS A 410 21.40 9.54 14.59
CA CYS A 410 22.41 9.19 13.59
C CYS A 410 23.65 8.62 14.27
N VAL A 411 24.14 9.32 15.30
CA VAL A 411 25.21 8.86 16.20
C VAL A 411 24.64 8.79 17.61
N ALA A 412 24.59 7.60 18.19
CA ALA A 412 24.01 7.34 19.51
C ALA A 412 25.02 6.67 20.44
N VAL A 413 25.23 7.25 21.63
CA VAL A 413 26.13 6.72 22.65
C VAL A 413 25.38 6.60 23.98
N ALA A 414 25.13 5.38 24.43
CA ALA A 414 24.45 5.07 25.68
C ALA A 414 24.57 3.56 25.99
N PRO A 415 24.34 3.09 27.24
CA PRO A 415 24.26 1.67 27.53
C PRO A 415 23.30 0.91 26.61
N ILE A 416 22.14 1.49 26.29
CA ILE A 416 21.25 1.00 25.23
C ILE A 416 21.21 2.07 24.13
N SER A 417 21.75 1.80 22.95
CA SER A 417 21.81 2.78 21.87
C SER A 417 21.28 2.27 20.54
N VAL A 418 20.55 3.15 19.83
CA VAL A 418 19.93 2.86 18.53
C VAL A 418 20.31 3.91 17.50
N GLY A 419 21.00 3.57 16.42
CA GLY A 419 21.35 4.57 15.42
C GLY A 419 22.08 4.06 14.20
N ILE A 420 22.47 4.96 13.29
CA ILE A 420 23.33 4.56 12.15
C ILE A 420 24.68 4.09 12.69
N ILE A 421 25.29 4.90 13.56
CA ILE A 421 26.45 4.55 14.36
C ILE A 421 26.00 4.52 15.82
N SER A 422 26.13 3.36 16.47
CA SER A 422 25.70 3.15 17.84
C SER A 422 26.83 2.57 18.69
N VAL A 423 27.00 3.09 19.91
CA VAL A 423 28.02 2.65 20.88
C VAL A 423 27.36 2.44 22.23
N GLY A 424 27.60 1.29 22.88
CA GLY A 424 26.89 0.94 24.11
C GLY A 424 27.17 -0.46 24.67
N VAL A 425 26.34 -0.88 25.63
CA VAL A 425 26.30 -2.27 26.11
C VAL A 425 25.43 -3.10 25.17
N ILE A 426 24.23 -2.60 24.86
CA ILE A 426 23.32 -3.15 23.86
C ILE A 426 23.18 -2.12 22.74
N THR A 427 23.58 -2.48 21.53
CA THR A 427 23.55 -1.55 20.39
C THR A 427 22.72 -2.10 19.24
N VAL A 428 21.93 -1.24 18.60
CA VAL A 428 21.15 -1.57 17.40
C VAL A 428 21.43 -0.53 16.31
N GLY A 429 21.99 -0.93 15.17
CA GLY A 429 22.31 0.05 14.15
C GLY A 429 22.80 -0.46 12.80
N ALA A 430 23.20 0.46 11.92
CA ALA A 430 23.90 0.06 10.70
C ALA A 430 25.33 -0.41 11.03
N VAL A 431 26.03 0.34 11.88
CA VAL A 431 27.30 -0.03 12.49
C VAL A 431 27.17 0.12 14.01
N GLY A 432 27.24 -1.01 14.73
CA GLY A 432 27.07 -1.04 16.19
C GLY A 432 28.31 -1.54 16.93
N PHE A 433 28.66 -0.88 18.03
CA PHE A 433 29.78 -1.26 18.91
C PHE A 433 29.27 -1.52 20.32
N GLY A 434 29.30 -2.77 20.79
CA GLY A 434 28.90 -3.04 22.17
C GLY A 434 29.16 -4.45 22.69
N LEU A 435 28.72 -4.74 23.91
CA LEU A 435 28.77 -6.09 24.47
C LEU A 435 27.83 -7.03 23.71
N LEU A 436 26.60 -6.58 23.49
CA LEU A 436 25.60 -7.20 22.62
C LEU A 436 25.32 -6.25 21.46
N SER A 437 25.83 -6.55 20.28
CA SER A 437 25.70 -5.67 19.11
C SER A 437 24.80 -6.29 18.03
N LEU A 438 23.90 -5.48 17.49
CA LEU A 438 22.88 -5.87 16.52
C LEU A 438 22.92 -4.89 15.33
N GLY A 439 23.00 -5.37 14.10
CA GLY A 439 23.01 -4.44 12.97
C GLY A 439 23.29 -4.99 11.58
N THR A 440 23.51 -4.08 10.63
CA THR A 440 24.08 -4.47 9.33
C THR A 440 25.51 -4.96 9.54
N VAL A 441 26.31 -4.20 10.29
CA VAL A 441 27.61 -4.60 10.82
C VAL A 441 27.59 -4.45 12.33
N ALA A 442 27.72 -5.58 13.03
CA ALA A 442 27.78 -5.63 14.47
C ALA A 442 29.21 -5.93 14.94
N ILE A 443 29.73 -5.13 15.87
CA ILE A 443 31.05 -5.31 16.48
C ILE A 443 30.86 -5.43 17.99
N GLY A 444 31.31 -6.54 18.60
CA GLY A 444 31.08 -6.73 20.02
C GLY A 444 31.58 -8.02 20.67
N VAL A 445 31.16 -8.28 21.91
CA VAL A 445 31.43 -9.60 22.53
C VAL A 445 30.51 -10.64 21.92
N ILE A 446 29.22 -10.35 21.87
CA ILE A 446 28.22 -11.13 21.14
C ILE A 446 27.65 -10.24 20.05
N ALA A 447 27.92 -10.59 18.79
CA ALA A 447 27.58 -9.76 17.63
C ALA A 447 26.59 -10.49 16.70
N PHE A 448 25.55 -9.78 16.26
CA PHE A 448 24.48 -10.28 15.40
C PHE A 448 24.25 -9.32 14.23
N GLY A 449 24.32 -9.82 12.98
CA GLY A 449 24.03 -8.93 11.87
C GLY A 449 24.06 -9.52 10.48
N ALA A 450 24.03 -8.66 9.46
CA ALA A 450 24.36 -9.09 8.10
C ALA A 450 25.84 -9.47 8.03
N SER A 451 26.69 -8.72 8.73
CA SER A 451 28.05 -9.11 9.08
C SER A 451 28.35 -8.82 10.54
N ALA A 452 29.23 -9.61 11.14
CA ALA A 452 29.50 -9.55 12.57
C ALA A 452 30.98 -9.75 12.87
N ILE A 453 31.54 -8.96 13.78
CA ILE A 453 32.88 -9.13 14.35
C ILE A 453 32.71 -9.25 15.86
N GLY A 454 33.23 -10.31 16.48
CA GLY A 454 33.18 -10.39 17.92
C GLY A 454 33.83 -11.58 18.57
N PHE A 455 33.61 -11.76 19.87
CA PHE A 455 34.05 -12.99 20.56
C PHE A 455 33.21 -14.19 20.11
N LYS A 456 31.89 -14.01 20.09
CA LYS A 456 30.91 -14.84 19.39
C LYS A 456 30.20 -14.02 18.33
N ALA A 457 30.31 -14.44 17.07
CA ALA A 457 29.75 -13.71 15.93
C ALA A 457 28.70 -14.54 15.21
N TYR A 458 27.50 -13.97 15.01
CA TYR A 458 26.38 -14.59 14.31
C TYR A 458 25.96 -13.68 13.16
N SER A 459 25.96 -14.20 11.94
CA SER A 459 25.61 -13.38 10.79
C SER A 459 24.96 -14.13 9.62
N SER A 460 24.44 -13.39 8.66
CA SER A 460 23.90 -13.98 7.42
C SER A 460 24.92 -14.01 6.27
N LEU A 461 25.85 -13.05 6.18
CA LEU A 461 26.81 -12.92 5.08
C LEU A 461 28.25 -13.23 5.49
N SER A 462 28.77 -12.55 6.53
CA SER A 462 30.18 -12.67 6.94
C SER A 462 30.36 -12.48 8.45
N SER A 463 30.92 -13.47 9.12
CA SER A 463 31.22 -13.42 10.56
C SER A 463 32.70 -13.66 10.84
N LEU A 464 33.28 -12.82 11.69
CA LEU A 464 34.62 -12.96 12.25
C LEU A 464 34.51 -13.08 13.77
N GLY A 465 34.68 -14.29 14.29
CA GLY A 465 34.66 -14.64 15.71
C GLY A 465 36.05 -14.79 16.30
N TRP A 466 36.22 -14.53 17.58
CA TRP A 466 37.42 -14.98 18.31
C TRP A 466 37.24 -16.45 18.71
N GLU A 467 36.25 -16.76 19.55
CA GLU A 467 35.92 -18.13 19.98
C GLU A 467 35.08 -18.82 18.91
N SER A 468 33.98 -18.20 18.49
CA SER A 468 33.04 -18.84 17.55
C SER A 468 32.44 -17.90 16.50
N ALA A 469 32.20 -18.43 15.31
CA ALA A 469 31.56 -17.73 14.20
C ALA A 469 30.51 -18.60 13.50
N LEU A 470 29.28 -18.07 13.39
CA LEU A 470 28.19 -18.66 12.64
C LEU A 470 27.83 -17.72 11.47
N SER A 471 27.87 -18.23 10.23
CA SER A 471 27.44 -17.45 9.07
C SER A 471 26.77 -18.27 7.98
N GLY A 472 25.77 -17.67 7.34
CA GLY A 472 25.18 -18.17 6.09
C GLY A 472 26.09 -18.05 4.87
N GLY A 473 27.21 -17.32 4.98
CA GLY A 473 28.25 -17.17 3.96
C GLY A 473 29.63 -17.53 4.50
N PHE A 474 30.45 -16.51 4.82
CA PHE A 474 31.80 -16.64 5.32
C PHE A 474 31.83 -16.66 6.85
N ALA A 475 32.43 -17.69 7.46
CA ALA A 475 32.59 -17.82 8.90
C ALA A 475 34.06 -18.06 9.26
N ILE A 476 34.65 -17.17 10.05
CA ILE A 476 36.05 -17.27 10.47
C ILE A 476 36.10 -17.19 11.97
N ALA A 477 36.69 -18.17 12.63
CA ALA A 477 36.96 -18.15 14.07
C ALA A 477 38.25 -18.88 14.41
N LYS A 478 38.74 -18.72 15.64
CA LYS A 478 39.86 -19.51 16.14
C LYS A 478 39.41 -20.94 16.46
N ASP A 479 38.40 -21.09 17.31
CA ASP A 479 38.06 -22.38 17.91
C ASP A 479 36.93 -23.08 17.12
N ALA A 480 35.82 -22.39 16.82
CA ALA A 480 34.65 -22.99 16.15
C ALA A 480 34.02 -22.13 15.04
N ALA A 481 33.88 -22.67 13.83
CA ALA A 481 33.18 -22.00 12.74
C ALA A 481 32.09 -22.90 12.13
N VAL A 482 30.90 -22.33 11.94
CA VAL A 482 29.78 -23.00 11.29
C VAL A 482 29.29 -22.12 10.13
N GLY A 483 29.35 -22.65 8.91
CA GLY A 483 28.97 -21.91 7.72
C GLY A 483 29.33 -22.61 6.42
N GLN A 484 28.94 -21.99 5.30
CA GLN A 484 29.22 -22.57 3.97
C GLN A 484 30.71 -22.50 3.62
N ILE A 485 31.35 -21.38 3.96
CA ILE A 485 32.78 -21.16 3.77
C ILE A 485 33.32 -20.84 5.17
N ALA A 486 33.93 -21.83 5.81
CA ALA A 486 34.26 -21.76 7.23
C ALA A 486 35.72 -22.11 7.52
N TYR A 487 36.34 -21.35 8.42
CA TYR A 487 37.72 -21.54 8.88
C TYR A 487 37.78 -21.44 10.41
N ALA A 488 38.19 -22.53 11.06
CA ALA A 488 38.47 -22.64 12.50
C ALA A 488 39.17 -23.98 12.80
N GLU A 489 39.57 -24.21 14.04
CA GLU A 489 40.01 -25.53 14.52
C GLU A 489 38.91 -26.59 14.35
N HIS A 490 37.66 -26.24 14.69
CA HIS A 490 36.48 -27.06 14.46
C HIS A 490 35.54 -26.41 13.44
N VAL A 491 35.32 -27.08 12.30
CA VAL A 491 34.48 -26.57 11.20
C VAL A 491 33.30 -27.50 10.95
N ASN A 492 32.07 -26.97 11.06
CA ASN A 492 30.82 -27.68 10.74
C ASN A 492 30.65 -29.04 11.46
N THR A 493 31.22 -29.19 12.65
CA THR A 493 31.08 -30.38 13.52
C THR A 493 30.09 -30.11 14.66
N ASP A 494 29.64 -31.16 15.35
CA ASP A 494 28.79 -31.02 16.55
C ASP A 494 29.47 -30.23 17.67
N ILE A 495 30.79 -30.38 17.80
CA ILE A 495 31.64 -29.61 18.72
C ILE A 495 31.57 -28.12 18.36
N ALA A 496 31.74 -27.78 17.08
CA ALA A 496 31.61 -26.41 16.60
C ALA A 496 30.21 -25.85 16.88
N GLY A 497 29.17 -26.68 16.72
CA GLY A 497 27.79 -26.30 17.02
C GLY A 497 27.53 -26.00 18.50
N ASN A 498 28.14 -26.76 19.40
CA ASN A 498 28.04 -26.57 20.85
C ASN A 498 28.80 -25.32 21.31
N ILE A 499 30.04 -25.11 20.83
CA ILE A 499 30.85 -23.92 21.16
C ILE A 499 30.15 -22.64 20.67
N ALA A 500 29.62 -22.68 19.44
CA ALA A 500 28.82 -21.59 18.87
C ALA A 500 27.44 -21.42 19.53
N GLN A 501 27.07 -22.27 20.50
CA GLN A 501 25.78 -22.22 21.21
C GLN A 501 24.57 -22.14 20.27
N LEU A 502 24.54 -22.98 19.23
CA LEU A 502 23.46 -22.95 18.23
C LEU A 502 22.06 -23.10 18.85
N ASN A 503 21.91 -23.89 19.92
CA ASN A 503 20.62 -24.05 20.61
C ASN A 503 20.14 -22.76 21.29
N PHE A 504 21.06 -21.99 21.90
CA PHE A 504 20.72 -20.69 22.48
C PHE A 504 20.34 -19.72 21.37
N PHE A 505 21.11 -19.69 20.28
CA PHE A 505 20.82 -18.86 19.12
C PHE A 505 19.41 -19.16 18.58
N THR A 506 19.10 -20.41 18.23
CA THR A 506 17.82 -20.79 17.64
C THR A 506 16.63 -20.54 18.56
N GLN A 507 16.80 -20.73 19.88
CA GLN A 507 15.74 -20.50 20.86
C GLN A 507 15.38 -19.02 21.03
N TYR A 508 16.36 -18.12 21.04
CA TYR A 508 16.13 -16.70 21.36
C TYR A 508 16.14 -15.77 20.13
N TYR A 509 16.52 -16.26 18.95
CA TYR A 509 16.67 -15.47 17.74
C TYR A 509 15.43 -14.64 17.38
N HIS A 510 14.23 -15.20 17.48
CA HIS A 510 13.00 -14.46 17.14
C HIS A 510 12.67 -13.34 18.11
N TRP A 511 12.96 -13.52 19.41
CA TRP A 511 12.80 -12.47 20.40
C TRP A 511 13.78 -11.32 20.18
N LEU A 512 15.00 -11.65 19.76
CA LEU A 512 16.01 -10.67 19.37
C LEU A 512 15.55 -9.84 18.16
N LEU A 513 14.99 -10.49 17.14
CA LEU A 513 14.42 -9.82 15.97
C LEU A 513 13.23 -8.91 16.35
N ALA A 514 12.35 -9.36 17.23
CA ALA A 514 11.24 -8.56 17.75
C ALA A 514 11.75 -7.30 18.47
N LEU A 515 12.77 -7.47 19.34
CA LEU A 515 13.39 -6.38 20.07
C LEU A 515 14.02 -5.34 19.12
N ILE A 516 14.76 -5.78 18.09
CA ILE A 516 15.33 -4.89 17.06
C ILE A 516 14.22 -4.10 16.37
N ALA A 517 13.16 -4.78 15.90
CA ALA A 517 12.08 -4.12 15.20
C ALA A 517 11.43 -3.01 16.05
N VAL A 518 11.16 -3.29 17.33
CA VAL A 518 10.56 -2.31 18.24
C VAL A 518 11.52 -1.15 18.52
N LEU A 519 12.78 -1.45 18.88
CA LEU A 519 13.78 -0.45 19.23
C LEU A 519 14.14 0.47 18.05
N VAL A 520 14.06 -0.01 16.82
CA VAL A 520 14.35 0.77 15.61
C VAL A 520 13.12 1.55 15.13
N ILE A 521 11.97 0.88 15.00
CA ILE A 521 10.79 1.46 14.33
C ILE A 521 10.10 2.48 15.24
N VAL A 522 9.95 2.18 16.53
CA VAL A 522 9.16 3.04 17.44
C VAL A 522 9.80 4.42 17.63
N PRO A 523 11.09 4.56 17.96
CA PRO A 523 11.72 5.87 18.10
C PRO A 523 11.75 6.64 16.78
N ALA A 524 12.02 5.98 15.65
CA ALA A 524 12.03 6.62 14.34
C ALA A 524 10.65 7.17 13.92
N ALA A 525 9.61 6.36 14.11
CA ALA A 525 8.22 6.76 13.82
C ALA A 525 7.75 7.90 14.73
N TRP A 526 8.06 7.81 16.03
CA TRP A 526 7.74 8.85 17.00
C TRP A 526 8.46 10.16 16.66
N HIS A 527 9.77 10.10 16.40
CA HIS A 527 10.58 11.28 16.08
C HIS A 527 10.09 11.96 14.81
N SER A 528 9.84 11.20 13.74
CA SER A 528 9.29 11.74 12.49
C SER A 528 7.93 12.45 12.68
N ARG A 529 7.03 11.86 13.48
CA ARG A 529 5.75 12.51 13.84
C ARG A 529 5.95 13.79 14.67
N ALA A 530 6.88 13.76 15.61
CA ALA A 530 7.18 14.89 16.48
C ALA A 530 7.78 16.07 15.69
N VAL A 531 8.74 15.79 14.80
CA VAL A 531 9.33 16.78 13.88
C VAL A 531 8.24 17.40 13.02
N ARG A 532 7.41 16.59 12.36
CA ARG A 532 6.29 17.11 11.56
C ARG A 532 5.37 18.04 12.34
N LYS A 533 5.04 17.70 13.59
CA LYS A 533 4.13 18.52 14.42
C LYS A 533 4.78 19.85 14.84
N ARG A 534 6.07 19.82 15.16
CA ARG A 534 6.84 20.99 15.65
C ARG A 534 7.29 21.93 14.53
N MET A 535 7.58 21.39 13.36
CA MET A 535 8.12 22.11 12.20
C MET A 535 7.05 22.43 11.14
N LYS A 536 5.76 22.15 11.41
CA LYS A 536 4.67 22.45 10.48
C LYS A 536 4.55 23.96 10.30
N ARG A 537 4.64 24.44 9.05
CA ARG A 537 4.18 25.80 8.70
C ARG A 537 2.70 25.91 9.09
N SER A 538 2.33 26.90 9.90
CA SER A 538 0.96 27.40 9.85
C SER A 538 0.73 27.87 8.42
N ARG A 539 -0.26 27.28 7.75
CA ARG A 539 -0.65 27.71 6.40
C ARG A 539 -1.12 29.14 6.42
#